data_AF-A0AAD5LPK8-F1
#
_entry.id   AF-A0AAD5LPK8-F1
#
_cell.length_a   1.000
_cell.length_b   1.000
_cell.length_c   1.000
_cell.angle_alpha   90.00
_cell.angle_beta   90.00
_cell.angle_gamma   90.00
#
_symmetry.space_group_name_H-M   'P 1'
#
loop_
_entity.id
_entity.type
_entity.pdbx_description
1 polymer ?
#
loop_
_entity_poly.entity_id
_entity_poly.type
_entity_poly.pdbx_seq_one_letter_code
_entity_poly.pdbx_strand_id
1 'polypeptide(L)'
;MSDSTSRPVRVCLTRCPLPPAESSVHSLPCHIHHDGPAAIKSYFRPELVESAEAGEKPPKAAAWRAEFRGVQLTGDVVSLESMGYKGACIHL
;
A
#
# COMPACT_ATOMS: atom_id res chain seq x y z
N MET A 1 -32.79 17.01 11.42
CA MET A 1 -32.19 18.35 11.60
C MET A 1 -30.87 18.33 10.86
N SER A 2 -30.83 18.95 9.69
CA SER A 2 -29.66 19.01 8.81
C SER A 2 -28.87 20.26 9.16
N ASP A 3 -27.64 20.10 9.65
CA ASP A 3 -26.76 21.22 9.98
C ASP A 3 -26.44 22.03 8.72
N SER A 4 -27.01 23.23 8.63
CA SER A 4 -26.98 24.12 7.47
C SER A 4 -25.73 25.02 7.42
N THR A 5 -24.68 24.68 8.17
CA THR A 5 -23.45 25.49 8.32
C THR A 5 -22.21 24.91 7.65
N SER A 6 -22.31 23.77 6.95
CA SER A 6 -21.19 23.20 6.18
C SER A 6 -20.89 24.01 4.92
N ARG A 7 -20.12 25.11 5.07
CA ARG A 7 -19.54 25.82 3.92
C ARG A 7 -18.41 24.98 3.33
N PRO A 8 -18.31 24.81 2.01
CA PRO A 8 -17.23 24.05 1.39
C PRO A 8 -15.89 24.75 1.65
N VAL A 9 -14.98 24.06 2.35
CA VAL A 9 -13.60 24.51 2.55
C VAL A 9 -12.78 24.08 1.34
N ARG A 10 -12.17 25.05 0.64
CA ARG A 10 -11.28 24.78 -0.48
C ARG A 10 -9.89 24.46 0.06
N VAL A 11 -9.48 23.19 -0.04
CA VAL A 11 -8.12 22.76 0.28
C VAL A 11 -7.31 22.78 -1.01
N CYS A 12 -6.37 23.71 -1.11
CA CYS A 12 -5.44 23.79 -2.24
C CYS A 12 -4.13 23.09 -1.85
N LEU A 13 -3.73 22.07 -2.59
CA LEU A 13 -2.42 21.45 -2.44
C LEU A 13 -1.38 22.37 -3.08
N THR A 14 -0.68 23.18 -2.27
CA THR A 14 0.29 24.18 -2.74
C THR A 14 1.69 23.63 -2.97
N ARG A 15 1.93 22.34 -2.68
CA ARG A 15 3.27 21.74 -2.75
C ARG A 15 3.58 21.27 -4.15
N CYS A 16 4.19 22.17 -4.93
CA CYS A 16 5.02 21.85 -6.08
C CYS A 16 6.49 22.01 -5.68
N PRO A 17 7.34 20.99 -5.88
CA PRO A 17 7.00 19.69 -6.46
C PRO A 17 6.10 18.86 -5.54
N LEU A 18 5.27 18.01 -6.15
CA LEU A 18 4.51 17.00 -5.44
C LEU A 18 5.46 16.15 -4.58
N PRO A 19 5.00 15.61 -3.43
CA PRO A 19 5.80 14.70 -2.64
C PRO A 19 6.39 13.59 -3.52
N PRO A 20 7.61 13.11 -3.21
CA PRO A 20 8.19 12.00 -3.93
C PRO A 20 7.28 10.78 -3.84
N ALA A 21 7.33 9.92 -4.86
CA ALA A 21 6.57 8.68 -4.85
C ALA A 21 7.08 7.79 -3.72
N GLU A 22 6.17 7.31 -2.87
CA GLU A 22 6.46 6.32 -1.85
C GLU A 22 6.41 4.92 -2.46
N SER A 23 7.45 4.12 -2.23
CA SER A 23 7.56 2.76 -2.79
C SER A 23 7.21 1.67 -1.77
N SER A 24 7.08 2.00 -0.49
CA SER A 24 6.84 1.05 0.60
C SER A 24 5.41 1.08 1.15
N VAL A 25 4.42 1.03 0.26
CA VAL A 25 3.00 0.99 0.63
C VAL A 25 2.48 -0.45 0.60
N HIS A 26 1.85 -0.88 1.69
CA HIS A 26 1.23 -2.20 1.81
C HIS A 26 -0.27 -2.04 2.11
N SER A 27 -1.12 -2.69 1.32
CA SER A 27 -2.54 -2.83 1.60
C SER A 27 -2.78 -4.13 2.35
N LEU A 28 -3.29 -4.06 3.58
CA LEU A 28 -3.56 -5.22 4.43
C LEU A 28 -5.05 -5.61 4.36
N PRO A 29 -5.40 -6.90 4.41
CA PRO A 29 -6.78 -7.37 4.42
C PRO A 29 -7.42 -7.24 5.82
N CYS A 30 -7.08 -6.19 6.56
CA CYS A 30 -7.61 -5.91 7.89
C CYS A 30 -7.56 -4.42 8.20
N HIS A 31 -8.37 -3.99 9.17
CA HIS A 31 -8.38 -2.62 9.66
C HIS A 31 -7.49 -2.49 10.91
N ILE A 32 -6.61 -1.49 10.90
CA ILE A 32 -5.76 -1.14 12.05
C ILE A 32 -6.26 0.19 12.61
N HIS A 33 -6.70 0.21 13.87
CA HIS A 33 -7.21 1.42 14.53
C HIS A 33 -6.13 2.48 14.81
N HIS A 34 -4.87 2.04 14.94
CA HIS A 34 -3.75 2.95 15.18
C HIS A 34 -3.39 3.70 13.90
N ASP A 35 -3.46 5.02 13.96
CA ASP A 35 -3.03 5.93 12.89
C ASP A 35 -1.82 6.72 13.37
N GLY A 36 -0.64 6.37 12.87
CA GLY A 36 0.62 6.98 13.27
C GLY A 36 1.85 6.12 12.94
N PRO A 37 3.05 6.53 13.42
CA PRO A 37 4.28 5.82 13.16
C PRO A 37 4.23 4.37 13.65
N ALA A 38 4.78 3.46 12.85
CA ALA A 38 4.92 2.05 13.17
C ALA A 38 6.28 1.51 12.70
N ALA A 39 6.85 0.57 13.45
CA ALA A 39 8.13 -0.05 13.14
C ALA A 39 8.01 -1.14 12.06
N ILE A 40 7.42 -0.80 10.89
CA ILE A 40 7.11 -1.74 9.80
C ILE A 40 8.36 -2.51 9.38
N LYS A 41 9.49 -1.83 9.17
CA LYS A 41 10.76 -2.45 8.76
C LYS A 41 11.32 -3.46 9.77
N SER A 42 10.88 -3.43 11.03
CA SER A 42 11.34 -4.35 12.07
C SER A 42 10.46 -5.61 12.15
N TYR A 43 9.16 -5.48 11.89
CA TYR A 43 8.18 -6.55 12.20
C TYR A 43 7.40 -7.06 10.99
N PHE A 44 7.37 -6.31 9.89
CA PHE A 44 6.65 -6.68 8.68
C PHE A 44 7.60 -6.65 7.49
N ARG A 45 8.14 -7.81 7.15
CA ARG A 45 9.07 -8.00 6.03
C ARG A 45 8.49 -9.05 5.09
N PRO A 46 7.80 -8.63 4.03
CA PRO A 46 7.39 -9.54 2.99
C PRO A 46 8.62 -10.21 2.37
N GLU A 47 8.52 -11.52 2.14
CA GLU A 47 9.55 -12.34 1.51
C GLU A 47 9.02 -12.88 0.19
N LEU A 48 9.91 -12.95 -0.81
CA LEU A 48 9.59 -13.55 -2.10
C LEU A 48 9.51 -15.07 -1.94
N VAL A 49 8.38 -15.66 -2.30
CA VAL A 49 8.26 -17.12 -2.38
C VAL A 49 8.63 -17.54 -3.79
N GLU A 50 9.85 -18.04 -3.96
CA GLU A 50 10.25 -18.69 -5.21
C GLU A 50 9.41 -19.96 -5.40
N SER A 51 8.61 -19.98 -6.46
CA SER A 51 7.78 -21.14 -6.79
C SER A 51 8.69 -22.22 -7.35
N ALA A 52 8.99 -23.24 -6.54
CA ALA A 52 9.74 -24.41 -6.95
C ALA A 52 8.88 -25.33 -7.84
N GLU A 53 8.63 -24.96 -9.09
CA GLU A 53 8.06 -25.89 -10.08
C GLU A 53 8.77 -25.72 -11.43
N ALA A 54 9.67 -26.66 -11.71
CA ALA A 54 10.14 -26.98 -13.04
C ALA A 54 8.99 -27.63 -13.83
N GLY A 55 8.24 -26.85 -14.59
CA GLY A 55 7.17 -27.36 -15.43
C GLY A 55 6.46 -26.24 -16.18
N GLU A 56 6.48 -26.33 -17.51
CA GLU A 56 5.91 -25.40 -18.51
C GLU A 56 4.55 -24.79 -18.11
N LYS A 57 4.56 -23.65 -17.42
CA LYS A 57 3.45 -22.69 -17.34
C LYS A 57 4.03 -21.27 -17.29
N PRO A 58 3.33 -20.27 -17.86
CA PRO A 58 3.82 -18.89 -17.86
C PRO A 58 4.06 -18.42 -16.41
N PRO A 59 5.04 -17.51 -16.20
CA PRO A 59 5.49 -17.15 -14.87
C PRO A 59 4.32 -16.57 -14.07
N LYS A 60 3.82 -17.35 -13.11
CA LYS A 60 2.93 -16.84 -12.07
C LYS A 60 3.71 -15.72 -11.38
N ALA A 61 3.14 -14.51 -11.34
CA ALA A 61 3.77 -13.37 -10.69
C ALA A 61 4.31 -13.80 -9.32
N ALA A 62 5.54 -13.39 -9.00
CA ALA A 62 6.22 -13.88 -7.82
C ALA A 62 5.38 -13.57 -6.58
N ALA A 63 4.95 -14.63 -5.89
CA ALA A 63 4.05 -14.51 -4.75
C ALA A 63 4.85 -14.03 -3.54
N TRP A 64 4.42 -12.94 -2.92
CA TRP A 64 5.00 -12.46 -1.68
C TRP A 64 4.27 -13.08 -0.50
N ARG A 65 5.02 -13.35 0.58
CA ARG A 65 4.51 -13.88 1.83
C ARG A 65 4.97 -13.02 2.99
N ALA A 66 4.09 -12.78 3.96
CA ALA A 66 4.42 -12.08 5.20
C ALA A 66 3.63 -12.68 6.35
N GLU A 67 3.99 -12.33 7.59
CA GLU A 67 3.19 -12.64 8.77
C GLU A 67 2.76 -11.34 9.45
N PHE A 68 1.50 -11.26 9.85
CA PHE A 68 0.99 -10.15 10.62
C PHE A 68 0.06 -10.66 11.71
N ARG A 69 0.41 -10.39 12.98
CA ARG A 69 -0.36 -10.82 14.16
C ARG A 69 -0.65 -12.32 14.20
N GLY A 70 0.32 -13.16 13.83
CA GLY A 70 0.18 -14.62 13.82
C GLY A 70 -0.57 -15.18 12.60
N VAL A 71 -0.97 -14.32 11.66
CA VAL A 71 -1.67 -14.72 10.43
C VAL A 71 -0.71 -14.61 9.25
N GLN A 72 -0.59 -15.69 8.49
CA GLN A 72 0.17 -15.71 7.25
C GLN A 72 -0.62 -14.98 6.15
N LEU A 73 0.02 -14.00 5.54
CA LEU A 73 -0.49 -13.22 4.42
C LEU A 73 0.25 -13.59 3.14
N THR A 74 -0.47 -13.58 2.02
CA THR A 74 0.08 -13.69 0.68
C THR A 74 -0.41 -12.53 -0.17
N GLY A 75 0.42 -12.05 -1.09
CA GLY A 75 0.02 -10.97 -1.98
C GLY A 75 0.95 -10.80 -3.17
N ASP A 76 0.57 -9.87 -4.03
CA ASP A 76 1.28 -9.52 -5.26
C ASP A 76 1.73 -8.06 -5.21
N VAL A 77 2.74 -7.74 -6.02
CA VAL A 77 3.15 -6.34 -6.24
C VAL A 77 2.30 -5.75 -7.36
N VAL A 78 1.59 -4.67 -7.05
CA VAL A 78 0.77 -3.94 -8.02
C VAL A 78 1.53 -2.69 -8.48
N SER A 79 1.87 -2.62 -9.76
CA SER A 79 2.49 -1.43 -10.36
C SER A 79 1.44 -0.42 -10.81
N LEU A 80 1.47 0.77 -10.23
CA LEU A 80 0.63 1.89 -10.68
C LEU A 80 1.11 2.44 -12.03
N GLU A 81 2.42 2.39 -12.29
CA GLU A 81 3.04 2.90 -13.51
C GLU A 81 2.60 2.10 -14.74
N SER A 82 2.49 0.77 -14.63
CA SER A 82 1.97 -0.06 -15.72
C SER A 82 0.51 0.23 -16.05
N MET A 83 -0.21 0.88 -15.14
CA MET A 83 -1.58 1.34 -15.34
C MET A 83 -1.65 2.81 -15.79
N GLY A 84 -0.52 3.50 -15.96
CA GLY A 84 -0.46 4.90 -16.35
C GLY A 84 -0.73 5.90 -15.21
N TYR A 85 -0.63 5.46 -13.94
CA TYR A 85 -0.88 6.30 -12.77
C TYR A 85 0.39 6.54 -11.94
N LYS A 86 0.39 7.65 -11.20
CA LYS A 86 1.42 7.98 -10.20
C LYS A 86 0.79 8.05 -8.81
N GLY A 87 1.31 7.26 -7.87
CA GLY A 87 0.89 7.29 -6.47
C GLY A 87 1.45 8.51 -5.72
N ALA A 88 0.65 9.07 -4.80
CA ALA A 88 1.06 10.13 -3.90
C ALA A 88 0.42 9.95 -2.51
N CYS A 89 1.21 10.10 -1.44
CA CYS A 89 0.74 10.13 -0.06
C CYS A 89 0.70 11.57 0.43
N ILE A 90 -0.50 12.12 0.63
CA ILE A 90 -0.71 13.52 1.02
C ILE A 90 -1.04 13.55 2.52
N HIS A 91 -0.25 14.31 3.28
CA HIS A 91 -0.55 14.63 4.67
C HIS A 91 -1.17 16.03 4.69
N LEU A 92 -2.42 16.14 5.13
CA LEU A 92 -3.18 17.40 5.22
C LEU A 92 -2.96 18.07 6.58
#